data_AF-X0X459-F1
#
_entry.id   AF-X0X459-F1
#
_cell.length_a   1.000
_cell.length_b   1.000
_cell.length_c   1.000
_cell.angle_alpha   90.00
_cell.angle_beta   90.00
_cell.angle_gamma   90.00
#
_symmetry.space_group_name_H-M   'P 1'
#
loop_
_entity.id
_entity.type
_entity.pdbx_description
1 polymer ?
#
loop_
_entity_poly.entity_id
_entity_poly.type
_entity_poly.pdbx_seq_one_letter_code
_entity_poly.pdbx_strand_id
1 'polypeptide(L)' 'MYLVLLGPPGSGKGTQAERLKEQLGLPHVASGDLFRENIGNETELGILGKKYIDRGDLVPDDVTIAMVRERLQ' A
#
# COMPACT_ATOMS: atom_id res chain seq x y z
N MET A 1 12.10 -8.03 10.20
CA MET A 1 12.30 -6.62 10.58
C MET A 1 11.24 -5.79 9.90
N TYR A 2 10.56 -4.89 10.60
CA TYR A 2 9.53 -4.01 10.04
C TYR A 2 10.02 -2.57 10.05
N LEU A 3 9.94 -1.89 8.92
CA LEU A 3 10.36 -0.50 8.73
C LEU A 3 9.19 0.32 8.23
N VAL A 4 8.94 1.47 8.85
CA VAL A 4 7.93 2.44 8.40
C VAL A 4 8.64 3.72 8.01
N LEU A 5 8.49 4.16 6.76
CA LEU A 5 9.08 5.39 6.23
C LEU A 5 8.04 6.51 6.24
N LEU A 6 8.24 7.52 7.09
CA LEU A 6 7.37 8.69 7.21
C LEU A 6 8.07 9.95 6.68
N GLY A 7 7.30 10.88 6.13
CA GLY A 7 7.83 12.13 5.57
C GLY A 7 6.90 12.78 4.56
N PRO A 8 7.05 14.09 4.26
CA PRO A 8 6.16 14.82 3.37
C PRO A 8 6.26 14.35 1.90
N PRO A 9 5.29 14.69 1.02
CA PRO A 9 5.42 14.49 -0.42
C PRO A 9 6.74 15.07 -0.95
N GLY A 10 7.41 14.38 -1.86
CA GLY A 10 8.70 14.82 -2.42
C GLY A 10 9.93 14.61 -1.51
N SER A 11 9.79 14.10 -0.28
CA SER A 11 10.93 13.90 0.64
C SER A 11 11.87 12.73 0.30
N GLY A 12 11.67 12.06 -0.84
CA GLY A 12 12.52 10.95 -1.28
C GLY A 12 12.25 9.58 -0.63
N LYS A 13 11.12 9.38 0.06
CA LYS A 13 10.79 8.10 0.72
C LYS A 13 10.88 6.89 -0.22
N GLY A 14 10.28 6.98 -1.41
CA GLY A 14 10.30 5.88 -2.39
C GLY A 14 11.72 5.51 -2.81
N THR A 15 12.58 6.51 -3.03
CA THR A 15 13.99 6.31 -3.34
C THR A 15 14.74 5.60 -2.22
N GLN A 16 14.48 5.95 -0.96
CA GLN A 16 15.08 5.27 0.19
C GLN A 16 14.51 3.87 0.39
N ALA A 17 13.21 3.67 0.15
CA ALA A 17 12.55 2.37 0.25
C ALA A 17 13.15 1.34 -0.71
N GLU A 18 13.39 1.71 -1.98
CA GLU A 18 14.00 0.79 -2.97
C GLU A 18 15.45 0.43 -2.58
N ARG A 19 16.25 1.40 -2.11
CA ARG A 19 17.62 1.12 -1.62
C ARG A 19 17.62 0.16 -0.42
N LEU A 20 16.72 0.37 0.54
CA LEU A 20 16.59 -0.48 1.71
C LEU A 20 16.13 -1.90 1.32
N LYS A 21 15.20 -2.02 0.36
CA LYS A 21 14.78 -3.30 -0.19
C LYS A 21 15.94 -4.07 -0.82
N GLU A 22 16.77 -3.42 -1.63
CA GLU A 22 17.96 -4.04 -2.25
C GLU A 22 18.99 -4.47 -1.20
N GLN A 23 19.26 -3.63 -0.21
CA GLN A 23 20.29 -3.90 0.81
C GLN A 23 19.86 -4.93 1.86
N LEU A 24 18.59 -4.97 2.20
CA LEU A 24 18.07 -5.77 3.32
C LEU A 24 17.21 -6.95 2.87
N GLY A 25 16.94 -7.10 1.57
CA GLY A 25 16.07 -8.14 1.03
C GLY A 25 14.61 -8.03 1.52
N LEU A 26 14.17 -6.82 1.91
CA LEU A 26 12.83 -6.61 2.47
C LEU A 26 11.81 -6.30 1.38
N PRO A 27 10.59 -6.86 1.43
CA PRO A 27 9.52 -6.46 0.53
C PRO A 27 9.12 -5.00 0.77
N HIS A 28 9.00 -4.23 -0.30
CA HIS A 28 8.47 -2.86 -0.26
C HIS A 28 6.94 -2.91 -0.38
N VAL A 29 6.26 -2.26 0.56
CA VAL A 29 4.79 -2.09 0.55
C VAL A 29 4.49 -0.60 0.60
N ALA A 30 3.80 -0.10 -0.43
CA ALA A 30 3.26 1.25 -0.47
C ALA A 30 1.73 1.18 -0.60
N SER A 31 1.00 1.92 0.24
CA SER A 31 -0.47 1.87 0.25
C SER A 31 -1.08 2.22 -1.10
N GLY A 32 -0.51 3.19 -1.82
CA GLY A 32 -0.97 3.55 -3.16
C GLY A 32 -0.81 2.44 -4.20
N ASP A 33 0.30 1.69 -4.16
CA ASP A 33 0.53 0.53 -5.03
C ASP A 33 -0.40 -0.62 -4.66
N LEU A 34 -0.57 -0.86 -3.35
CA LEU A 34 -1.46 -1.88 -2.81
C LEU A 34 -2.90 -1.72 -3.31
N PHE A 35 -3.42 -0.49 -3.28
CA PHE A 35 -4.76 -0.21 -3.83
C PHE A 35 -4.81 -0.44 -5.34
N ARG A 36 -3.83 0.04 -6.11
CA ARG A 36 -3.78 -0.15 -7.57
C ARG A 36 -3.73 -1.62 -7.95
N GLU A 37 -2.92 -2.41 -7.25
CA GLU A 37 -2.77 -3.86 -7.47
C GLU A 37 -4.08 -4.60 -7.16
N ASN A 38 -4.67 -4.38 -5.98
CA ASN A 38 -5.93 -5.03 -5.60
C ASN A 38 -7.09 -4.68 -6.54
N ILE A 39 -7.19 -3.41 -6.93
CA ILE A 39 -8.22 -2.94 -7.88
C ILE A 39 -7.98 -3.53 -9.27
N GLY A 40 -6.72 -3.54 -9.76
CA GLY A 40 -6.37 -4.08 -11.06
C GLY A 40 -6.56 -5.59 -11.18
N ASN A 41 -6.37 -6.32 -10.07
CA ASN A 41 -6.59 -7.77 -9.98
C ASN A 41 -8.03 -8.15 -9.62
N GLU A 42 -8.93 -7.16 -9.49
CA GLU A 42 -10.34 -7.37 -9.12
C GLU A 42 -10.53 -8.23 -7.86
N THR A 43 -9.65 -8.07 -6.86
CA THR A 43 -9.79 -8.80 -5.58
C THR A 43 -11.04 -8.34 -4.83
N GLU A 44 -11.57 -9.15 -3.91
CA GLU A 44 -12.73 -8.75 -3.10
C GLU A 44 -12.49 -7.43 -2.36
N LEU A 45 -11.31 -7.28 -1.77
CA LEU A 45 -10.88 -6.04 -1.12
C LEU A 45 -10.71 -4.91 -2.14
N GLY A 46 -10.15 -5.18 -3.33
CA GLY A 46 -10.00 -4.21 -4.41
C GLY A 46 -11.33 -3.64 -4.88
N ILE A 47 -12.31 -4.50 -5.12
CA ILE A 47 -13.68 -4.11 -5.49
C ILE A 47 -14.32 -3.27 -4.39
N LEU A 48 -14.15 -3.66 -3.12
CA LEU A 48 -14.68 -2.90 -1.99
C LEU A 48 -14.02 -1.51 -1.88
N GLY A 49 -12.69 -1.44 -1.93
CA GLY A 49 -11.93 -0.20 -1.89
C GLY A 49 -12.28 0.74 -3.05
N LYS A 50 -12.44 0.19 -4.27
CA LYS A 50 -12.84 0.95 -5.46
C LYS A 50 -14.17 1.70 -5.27
N LYS A 51 -15.15 1.09 -4.58
CA LYS A 51 -16.45 1.74 -4.32
C LYS A 51 -16.33 3.05 -3.53
N TYR A 52 -15.39 3.12 -2.59
CA TYR A 52 -15.14 4.33 -1.82
C TYR A 52 -14.36 5.36 -2.65
N ILE A 53 -13.31 4.92 -3.34
CA ILE A 53 -12.46 5.79 -4.17
C ILE A 53 -13.27 6.45 -5.29
N ASP A 54 -14.10 5.70 -6.00
CA ASP A 54 -14.95 6.22 -7.09
C ASP A 54 -15.94 7.29 -6.60
N ARG A 55 -16.32 7.24 -5.31
CA ARG A 55 -17.20 8.22 -4.67
C ARG A 55 -16.44 9.43 -4.10
N GLY A 56 -15.11 9.40 -4.12
CA GLY A 56 -14.27 10.40 -3.46
C GLY A 56 -14.23 10.25 -1.93
N ASP A 57 -14.70 9.12 -1.40
CA ASP A 57 -14.69 8.83 0.03
C ASP A 57 -13.33 8.27 0.47
N LEU A 58 -12.99 8.49 1.74
CA LEU A 58 -11.86 7.81 2.37
C LEU A 58 -12.18 6.32 2.51
N VAL A 59 -11.25 5.46 2.10
CA VAL A 59 -11.38 4.01 2.32
C VAL A 59 -11.27 3.74 3.82
N PRO A 60 -12.20 2.97 4.42
CA PRO A 60 -12.12 2.60 5.83
C PRO A 60 -10.81 1.89 6.23
N ASP A 61 -10.38 2.10 7.48
CA ASP A 61 -9.13 1.56 8.01
C ASP A 61 -9.11 0.03 8.03
N ASP A 62 -10.22 -0.62 8.37
CA ASP A 62 -10.36 -2.08 8.40
C ASP A 62 -10.11 -2.71 7.02
N VAL A 63 -10.63 -2.09 5.96
CA VAL A 63 -10.37 -2.50 4.56
C VAL A 63 -8.89 -2.32 4.22
N THR A 64 -8.31 -1.17 4.57
CA THR A 64 -6.90 -0.86 4.30
C THR A 64 -5.97 -1.83 5.04
N ILE A 65 -6.25 -2.12 6.31
CA ILE A 65 -5.50 -3.07 7.15
C ILE A 65 -5.62 -4.48 6.60
N ALA A 66 -6.80 -4.90 6.12
CA ALA A 66 -6.99 -6.21 5.50
C ALA A 66 -6.09 -6.37 4.26
N MET A 67 -6.04 -5.37 3.38
CA MET A 67 -5.15 -5.42 2.20
C MET A 67 -3.68 -5.51 2.60
N VAL A 68 -3.27 -4.74 3.62
CA VAL A 68 -1.88 -4.78 4.11
C VAL A 68 -1.55 -6.15 4.69
N ARG A 69 -2.47 -6.79 5.41
CA ARG A 69 -2.27 -8.14 5.94
C ARG A 69 -2.08 -9.17 4.84
N GLU A 70 -2.91 -9.15 3.79
CA GLU A 70 -2.77 -10.08 2.66
C GLU A 70 -1.41 -9.94 1.98
N ARG A 71 -0.90 -8.71 1.84
CA ARG A 71 0.40 -8.45 1.20
C ARG A 71 1.60 -8.89 2.04
N LEU A 72 1.44 -9.00 3.37
CA LEU A 72 2.49 -9.38 4.31
C LEU A 72 2.52 -10.88 4.63
N GLN A 73 1.52 -11.64 4.17
CA GLN A 73 1.52 -13.11 4.19
C GLN A 73 2.35 -13.67 3.04
#